data_AF-A0A258DUM3-F1
#
_entry.id   AF-A0A258DUM3-F1
#
_cell.length_a   1.000
_cell.length_b   1.000
_cell.length_c   1.000
_cell.angle_alpha   90.00
_cell.angle_beta   90.00
_cell.angle_gamma   90.00
#
_symmetry.space_group_name_H-M   'P 1'
#
loop_
_entity.id
_entity.type
_entity.pdbx_description
1 polymer ?
#
loop_
_entity_poly.entity_id
_entity_poly.type
_entity_poly.pdbx_seq_one_letter_code
_entity_poly.pdbx_strand_id
1 'polypeptide(L)'
;MAVTAAMLAGALLLIGTTGASAQIPSLEQLLPDSGGGTAGRIIQMIALLTVLSVAPGLLIMVTSFTRFVIALSFLRSGLGLQSTPANLVLISLSLFMTFYVMGPTFDRAWEEGVRPLTENRITEQEALERISDPFRDFMLSQVRGKDLQLF
;
A
#
# COMPACT_ATOMS: atom_id res chain seq x y z
N MET A 1 25.08 -40.71 29.81
CA MET A 1 25.59 -40.12 28.54
C MET A 1 24.50 -39.51 27.66
N ALA A 2 23.28 -40.06 27.58
CA ALA A 2 22.21 -39.49 26.74
C ALA A 2 21.62 -38.17 27.28
N VAL A 3 21.44 -38.05 28.61
CA VAL A 3 20.85 -36.86 29.25
C VAL A 3 21.78 -35.63 29.17
N THR A 4 23.10 -35.85 29.25
CA THR A 4 24.12 -34.80 29.10
C THR A 4 24.18 -34.26 27.67
N ALA A 5 23.95 -35.11 26.66
CA ALA A 5 23.88 -34.68 25.26
C ALA A 5 22.60 -33.87 24.96
N ALA A 6 21.47 -34.23 25.58
CA ALA A 6 20.21 -33.50 25.44
C ALA A 6 20.26 -32.10 26.06
N MET A 7 20.94 -31.93 27.20
CA MET A 7 21.15 -30.60 27.81
C MET A 7 22.11 -29.73 27.00
N LEU A 8 23.13 -30.32 26.36
CA LEU A 8 24.03 -29.61 25.44
C LEU A 8 23.31 -29.17 24.15
N ALA A 9 22.40 -29.98 23.61
CA ALA A 9 21.58 -29.61 22.45
C ALA A 9 20.54 -28.51 22.79
N GLY A 10 19.94 -28.56 23.98
CA GLY A 10 19.03 -27.52 24.46
C GLY A 10 19.74 -26.19 24.72
N ALA A 11 20.98 -26.22 25.24
CA ALA A 11 21.80 -25.03 25.42
C ALA A 11 22.22 -24.40 24.08
N LEU A 12 22.48 -25.21 23.04
CA LEU A 12 22.88 -24.71 21.73
C LEU A 12 21.72 -24.00 20.98
N LEU A 13 20.48 -24.45 21.20
CA LEU A 13 19.28 -23.80 20.67
C LEU A 13 18.95 -22.46 21.33
N LEU A 14 19.40 -22.24 22.57
CA LEU A 14 19.24 -20.96 23.29
C LEU A 14 20.32 -19.92 22.96
N ILE A 15 21.44 -20.33 22.37
CA ILE A 15 22.53 -19.41 21.95
C ILE A 15 22.26 -18.82 20.55
N GLY A 16 21.38 -19.45 19.76
CA GLY A 16 20.96 -18.96 18.43
C GLY A 16 19.90 -17.86 18.45
N THR A 17 19.38 -17.46 19.61
CA THR A 17 18.47 -16.32 19.75
C THR A 17 19.23 -15.00 19.86
N THR A 18 20.23 -14.79 18.98
CA THR A 18 20.72 -13.44 18.73
C THR A 18 19.53 -12.62 18.27
N GLY A 19 19.16 -11.61 19.07
CA GLY A 19 17.97 -10.81 18.85
C GLY A 19 17.84 -10.44 17.39
N ALA A 20 16.72 -10.84 16.79
CA ALA A 20 16.26 -10.22 15.56
C ALA A 20 16.08 -8.75 15.87
N SER A 21 17.13 -7.96 15.65
CA SER A 21 17.03 -6.53 15.53
C SER A 21 16.15 -6.32 14.30
N ALA A 22 14.86 -6.14 14.54
CA ALA A 22 14.00 -5.54 13.55
C ALA A 22 14.63 -4.17 13.28
N GLN A 23 15.45 -4.08 12.24
CA GLN A 23 15.85 -2.81 11.65
C GLN A 23 14.58 -2.23 11.02
N ILE A 24 13.67 -1.75 11.86
CA ILE A 24 12.61 -0.85 11.43
C ILE A 24 13.38 0.40 11.02
N PRO A 25 13.38 0.77 9.73
CA PRO A 25 14.00 2.02 9.31
C PRO A 25 13.33 3.13 10.12
N SER A 26 14.08 3.80 10.97
CA SER A 26 13.54 4.90 11.76
C SER A 26 13.07 5.97 10.77
N LEU A 27 11.77 6.21 10.70
CA LEU A 27 11.17 7.29 9.89
C LEU A 27 11.84 8.65 10.18
N GLU A 28 12.34 8.82 11.40
CA GLU A 28 13.17 9.94 11.87
C GLU A 28 14.38 10.23 10.99
N GLN A 29 14.97 9.20 10.36
CA GLN A 29 16.18 9.30 9.55
C GLN A 29 15.89 9.57 8.06
N LEU A 30 14.64 9.38 7.64
CA LEU A 30 14.17 9.63 6.27
C LEU A 30 13.55 11.03 6.11
N LEU A 31 13.34 11.75 7.20
CA LEU A 31 12.75 13.08 7.21
C LEU A 31 13.85 14.14 7.00
N PRO A 32 13.67 15.09 6.07
CA PRO A 32 14.60 16.21 5.92
C PRO A 32 14.61 17.06 7.20
N ASP A 33 15.80 17.50 7.62
CA ASP A 33 15.97 18.37 8.77
C ASP A 33 15.34 19.73 8.47
N SER A 34 14.09 19.93 8.87
CA SER A 34 13.27 21.11 8.54
C SER A 34 13.66 22.36 9.34
N GLY A 35 14.83 22.39 9.99
CA GLY A 35 15.34 23.53 10.77
C GLY A 35 14.51 23.90 12.01
N GLY A 36 13.36 23.26 12.23
CA GLY A 36 12.57 23.35 13.45
C GLY A 36 13.20 22.51 14.55
N GLY A 37 13.21 23.03 15.78
CA GLY A 37 13.58 22.24 16.96
C GLY A 37 12.70 20.98 17.11
N THR A 38 12.95 20.17 18.13
CA THR A 38 12.29 18.87 18.37
C THR A 38 10.76 18.87 18.16
N ALA A 39 10.08 19.96 18.53
CA ALA A 39 8.64 20.12 18.31
C ALA A 39 8.23 20.14 16.82
N GLY A 40 9.00 20.78 15.94
CA GLY A 40 8.73 20.81 14.49
C GLY A 40 8.85 19.43 13.86
N ARG A 41 9.87 18.66 14.27
CA ARG A 41 10.05 17.26 13.83
C ARG A 41 8.89 16.37 14.27
N ILE A 42 8.42 16.51 15.52
CA ILE A 42 7.25 15.78 16.02
C ILE A 42 5.99 16.10 15.19
N ILE A 43 5.76 17.37 14.85
CA ILE A 43 4.62 17.77 14.02
C ILE A 43 4.73 17.16 12.60
N GLN A 44 5.92 17.22 11.99
CA GLN A 44 6.16 16.64 10.67
C GLN A 44 5.93 15.11 10.66
N MET A 45 6.32 14.41 11.73
CA MET A 45 6.03 13.00 11.88
C MET A 45 4.55 12.70 12.00
N ILE A 46 3.82 13.44 12.83
CA ILE A 46 2.37 13.27 12.98
C ILE A 46 1.69 13.50 11.63
N ALA A 47 2.09 14.53 10.89
CA ALA A 47 1.56 14.79 9.55
C ALA A 47 1.83 13.63 8.58
N LEU A 48 3.07 13.11 8.54
CA LEU A 48 3.43 11.99 7.66
C LEU A 48 2.68 10.70 8.02
N LEU A 49 2.58 10.37 9.31
CA LEU A 49 1.81 9.20 9.78
C LEU A 49 0.33 9.33 9.44
N THR A 50 -0.22 10.54 9.52
CA THR A 50 -1.61 10.81 9.14
C THR A 50 -1.83 10.53 7.66
N VAL A 51 -0.95 11.03 6.79
CA VAL A 51 -1.02 10.78 5.34
C VAL A 51 -0.86 9.28 5.04
N LEU A 52 0.11 8.61 5.66
CA LEU A 52 0.40 7.19 5.44
C LEU A 52 -0.75 6.28 5.90
N SER A 53 -1.47 6.65 6.96
CA SER A 53 -2.64 5.92 7.45
C SER A 53 -3.81 5.96 6.47
N VAL A 54 -4.00 7.10 5.79
CA VAL A 54 -5.08 7.29 4.81
C VAL A 54 -4.74 6.70 3.44
N ALA A 55 -3.46 6.67 3.07
CA ALA A 55 -2.96 6.18 1.79
C ALA A 55 -3.50 4.81 1.33
N PRO A 56 -3.50 3.73 2.15
CA PRO A 56 -4.01 2.43 1.71
C PRO A 56 -5.51 2.45 1.41
N GLY A 57 -6.29 3.24 2.15
CA GLY A 57 -7.71 3.43 1.90
C GLY A 57 -7.97 4.15 0.58
N LEU A 58 -7.23 5.23 0.30
CA LEU A 58 -7.32 5.94 -0.97
C LEU A 58 -6.94 5.06 -2.16
N LEU A 59 -5.89 4.23 -2.02
CA LEU A 59 -5.47 3.30 -3.06
C LEU A 59 -6.60 2.32 -3.42
N ILE A 60 -7.33 1.82 -2.42
CA ILE A 60 -8.49 0.95 -2.64
C ILE A 60 -9.64 1.71 -3.35
N MET A 61 -9.90 2.95 -2.96
CA MET A 61 -11.05 3.73 -3.45
C MET A 61 -10.85 4.32 -4.85
N VAL A 62 -9.62 4.69 -5.21
CA VAL A 62 -9.29 5.31 -6.52
C VAL A 62 -9.06 4.24 -7.62
N THR A 63 -9.07 2.96 -7.26
CA THR A 63 -8.80 1.85 -8.19
C THR A 63 -10.05 0.97 -8.41
N SER A 64 -9.91 -0.05 -9.26
CA SER A 64 -10.97 -1.04 -9.51
C SER A 64 -11.23 -2.02 -8.36
N PHE A 65 -10.47 -1.95 -7.25
CA PHE A 65 -10.52 -2.93 -6.17
C PHE A 65 -11.93 -3.10 -5.60
N THR A 66 -12.61 -1.99 -5.30
CA THR A 66 -13.95 -1.98 -4.70
C THR A 66 -14.97 -2.72 -5.57
N ARG A 67 -14.88 -2.62 -6.91
CA ARG A 67 -15.77 -3.33 -7.83
C ARG A 67 -15.54 -4.84 -7.77
N PHE A 68 -14.29 -5.28 -7.79
CA PHE A 68 -13.95 -6.70 -7.76
C PHE A 68 -14.34 -7.36 -6.43
N VAL A 69 -14.01 -6.74 -5.30
CA VAL A 69 -14.31 -7.32 -3.99
C VAL A 69 -15.82 -7.43 -3.75
N ILE A 70 -16.62 -6.45 -4.19
CA ILE A 70 -18.08 -6.47 -4.08
C ILE A 70 -18.67 -7.55 -5.00
N ALA A 71 -18.24 -7.61 -6.26
CA ALA A 71 -18.74 -8.60 -7.21
C ALA A 71 -18.45 -10.05 -6.74
N LEU A 72 -17.23 -10.31 -6.27
CA LEU A 72 -16.84 -11.61 -5.74
C LEU A 72 -17.54 -11.93 -4.42
N SER A 73 -17.80 -10.92 -3.58
CA SER A 73 -18.58 -11.10 -2.34
C SER A 73 -20.03 -11.47 -2.63
N PHE A 74 -20.66 -10.80 -3.61
CA PHE A 74 -22.00 -11.18 -4.06
C PHE A 74 -22.05 -12.56 -4.69
N LEU A 75 -21.03 -12.93 -5.47
CA LEU A 75 -20.93 -14.29 -6.01
C LEU A 75 -20.90 -15.33 -4.88
N ARG A 76 -20.07 -15.11 -3.85
CA ARG A 76 -20.03 -16.00 -2.68
C ARG A 76 -21.39 -16.13 -1.99
N SER A 77 -22.05 -15.00 -1.72
CA SER A 77 -23.38 -15.00 -1.11
C SER A 77 -24.42 -15.68 -1.99
N GLY A 78 -24.36 -15.48 -3.30
CA GLY A 78 -25.26 -16.09 -4.29
C GLY A 78 -25.11 -17.61 -4.41
N LEU A 79 -23.92 -18.16 -4.10
CA LEU A 79 -23.67 -19.60 -4.06
C LEU A 79 -24.18 -20.28 -2.77
N GLY A 80 -24.70 -19.52 -1.80
CA GLY A 80 -25.19 -20.06 -0.52
C GLY A 80 -24.07 -20.59 0.40
N LEU A 81 -22.80 -20.26 0.10
CA LEU A 81 -21.65 -20.71 0.88
C LEU A 81 -21.41 -19.73 2.05
N GLN A 82 -21.44 -20.23 3.29
CA GLN A 82 -21.35 -19.36 4.47
C GLN A 82 -19.93 -18.89 4.80
N SER A 83 -18.90 -19.67 4.46
CA SER A 83 -17.51 -19.39 4.87
C SER A 83 -16.45 -19.70 3.81
N THR A 84 -16.83 -20.40 2.75
CA THR A 84 -15.94 -20.71 1.61
C THR A 84 -16.33 -19.85 0.42
N PRO A 85 -15.42 -19.10 -0.21
CA PRO A 85 -14.02 -18.86 0.17
C PRO A 85 -13.85 -17.88 1.34
N ALA A 86 -12.74 -18.02 2.08
CA ALA A 86 -12.37 -17.14 3.18
C ALA A 86 -12.17 -15.69 2.72
N ASN A 87 -12.46 -14.70 3.58
CA ASN A 87 -12.37 -13.27 3.23
C ASN A 87 -11.00 -12.87 2.66
N LEU A 88 -9.92 -13.39 3.25
CA LEU A 88 -8.55 -13.15 2.78
C LEU A 88 -8.32 -13.61 1.34
N VAL A 89 -8.97 -14.71 0.91
CA VAL A 89 -8.87 -15.22 -0.47
C VAL A 89 -9.56 -14.26 -1.44
N LEU A 90 -10.76 -13.77 -1.09
CA LEU A 90 -11.47 -12.81 -1.93
C LEU A 90 -10.70 -11.49 -2.07
N ILE A 91 -10.13 -10.99 -0.97
CA ILE A 91 -9.30 -9.78 -0.98
C ILE A 91 -8.07 -9.98 -1.85
N SER A 92 -7.37 -11.11 -1.70
CA SER A 92 -6.17 -11.42 -2.47
C SER A 92 -6.48 -11.51 -3.98
N LEU A 93 -7.55 -12.21 -4.34
CA LEU A 93 -8.00 -12.31 -5.73
C LEU A 93 -8.39 -10.94 -6.30
N SER A 94 -9.08 -10.13 -5.51
CA SER A 94 -9.47 -8.76 -5.90
C SER A 94 -8.25 -7.88 -6.14
N LEU A 95 -7.21 -8.02 -5.31
CA LEU A 95 -5.97 -7.27 -5.45
C LEU A 95 -5.21 -7.67 -6.72
N PHE A 96 -5.09 -8.98 -7.00
CA PHE A 96 -4.47 -9.47 -8.25
C PHE A 96 -5.21 -8.98 -9.49
N MET A 97 -6.54 -9.06 -9.49
CA MET A 97 -7.36 -8.54 -10.59
C MET A 97 -7.20 -7.02 -10.75
N THR A 98 -7.08 -6.29 -9.63
CA THR A 98 -6.84 -4.85 -9.65
C THR A 98 -5.49 -4.52 -10.27
N PHE A 99 -4.40 -5.19 -9.87
CA PHE A 99 -3.10 -4.97 -10.48
C PHE A 99 -3.09 -5.32 -11.98
N TYR A 100 -3.78 -6.39 -12.37
CA TYR A 100 -3.89 -6.78 -13.77
C TYR A 100 -4.61 -5.70 -14.60
N VAL A 101 -5.74 -5.17 -14.12
CA VAL A 101 -6.53 -4.16 -14.84
C VAL A 101 -5.88 -2.77 -14.78
N MET A 102 -5.26 -2.41 -13.67
CA MET A 102 -4.64 -1.10 -13.45
C MET A 102 -3.21 -0.99 -13.98
N GLY A 103 -2.61 -2.08 -14.50
CA GLY A 103 -1.29 -2.09 -15.12
C GLY A 103 -0.98 -0.86 -15.99
N PRO A 104 -1.78 -0.55 -17.04
CA PRO A 104 -1.52 0.61 -17.89
C PRO A 104 -1.57 1.95 -17.15
N THR A 105 -2.41 2.09 -16.13
CA THR A 105 -2.49 3.31 -15.32
C THR A 105 -1.23 3.50 -14.47
N PHE A 106 -0.74 2.42 -13.84
CA PHE A 106 0.49 2.45 -13.07
C PHE A 106 1.72 2.72 -13.93
N ASP A 107 1.79 2.09 -15.11
CA ASP A 107 2.89 2.28 -16.05
C ASP A 107 2.97 3.74 -16.51
N ARG A 108 1.84 4.35 -16.88
CA ARG A 108 1.80 5.77 -17.27
C ARG A 108 2.19 6.71 -16.13
N ALA A 109 1.66 6.48 -14.92
CA ALA A 109 2.04 7.28 -13.76
C ALA A 109 3.55 7.18 -13.45
N TRP A 110 4.14 6.00 -13.67
CA TRP A 110 5.58 5.78 -13.50
C TRP A 110 6.41 6.51 -14.57
N GLU A 111 6.06 6.35 -15.85
CA GLU A 111 6.80 6.90 -16.98
C GLU A 111 6.68 8.42 -17.11
N GLU A 112 5.47 8.96 -16.88
CA GLU A 112 5.17 10.38 -17.10
C GLU A 112 5.47 11.24 -15.86
N GLY A 113 5.44 10.65 -14.65
CA GLY A 113 5.59 11.36 -13.38
C GLY A 113 6.76 10.93 -12.51
N VAL A 114 6.80 9.66 -12.07
CA VAL A 114 7.81 9.20 -11.09
C VAL A 114 9.23 9.18 -11.65
N ARG A 115 9.41 8.65 -12.87
CA ARG A 115 10.72 8.56 -13.51
C ARG A 115 11.32 9.95 -13.78
N PRO A 116 10.60 10.91 -14.39
CA PRO A 116 11.13 12.26 -14.59
C PRO A 116 11.45 13.00 -13.29
N LEU A 117 10.68 12.77 -12.22
CA LEU A 117 10.99 13.34 -10.89
C LEU A 117 12.32 12.81 -10.35
N THR A 118 12.52 11.49 -10.43
CA THR A 118 13.76 10.84 -9.98
C THR A 118 14.97 11.30 -10.79
N GLU A 119 14.77 11.65 -12.06
CA GLU A 119 15.80 12.20 -12.95
C GLU A 119 15.95 13.73 -12.83
N ASN A 120 15.26 14.37 -11.88
CA ASN A 120 15.24 15.83 -11.65
C ASN A 120 14.85 16.65 -12.89
N ARG A 121 14.02 16.07 -13.78
CA ARG A 121 13.54 16.74 -15.00
C ARG A 121 12.29 17.59 -14.78
N ILE A 122 11.54 17.32 -13.71
CA ILE A 122 10.32 18.05 -13.33
C ILE A 122 10.34 18.38 -11.84
N THR A 123 9.53 19.36 -11.43
CA THR A 123 9.36 19.72 -10.02
C THR A 123 8.46 18.73 -9.29
N GLU A 124 8.52 18.66 -7.96
CA GLU A 124 7.64 17.82 -7.14
C GLU A 124 6.15 18.13 -7.36
N GLN A 125 5.81 19.40 -7.55
CA GLN A 125 4.44 19.84 -7.80
C GLN A 125 3.92 19.34 -9.16
N GLU A 126 4.75 19.44 -10.20
CA GLU A 126 4.41 18.94 -11.54
C GLU A 126 4.36 17.41 -11.57
N ALA A 127 5.23 16.74 -10.82
CA ALA A 127 5.22 15.29 -10.69
C ALA A 127 3.91 14.80 -10.05
N LEU A 128 3.42 15.47 -9.00
CA LEU A 128 2.15 15.12 -8.36
C LEU A 128 0.98 15.17 -9.35
N GLU A 129 0.90 16.21 -10.19
CA GLU A 129 -0.14 16.35 -11.19
C GLU A 129 -0.07 15.21 -12.22
N ARG A 130 1.10 15.00 -12.84
CA ARG A 130 1.33 13.94 -13.84
C ARG A 130 1.14 12.52 -13.29
N ILE A 131 1.46 12.28 -12.02
CA ILE A 131 1.20 10.98 -11.36
C ILE A 131 -0.30 10.78 -11.19
N SER A 132 -1.07 11.82 -10.89
CA SER A 132 -2.51 11.73 -10.61
C SER A 132 -3.39 11.65 -11.86
N ASP A 133 -2.94 12.21 -12.98
CA ASP A 133 -3.72 12.29 -14.23
C ASP A 133 -4.16 10.92 -14.78
N PRO A 134 -3.29 9.89 -14.88
CA PRO A 134 -3.71 8.57 -15.34
C PRO A 134 -4.83 7.95 -14.48
N PHE A 135 -4.81 8.21 -13.17
CA PHE A 135 -5.87 7.74 -12.26
C PHE A 135 -7.16 8.51 -12.48
N ARG A 136 -7.08 9.83 -12.70
CA ARG A 136 -8.24 10.66 -13.04
C ARG A 136 -8.88 10.18 -14.35
N ASP A 137 -8.09 9.95 -15.39
CA ASP A 137 -8.56 9.44 -16.67
C ASP A 137 -9.24 8.07 -16.53
N PHE A 138 -8.63 7.18 -15.76
CA PHE A 138 -9.24 5.89 -15.43
C PHE A 138 -10.61 6.08 -14.76
N MET A 139 -10.70 6.92 -13.73
CA MET A 139 -11.96 7.18 -13.04
C MET A 139 -13.01 7.77 -13.99
N LEU A 140 -12.66 8.79 -14.78
CA LEU A 140 -13.57 9.41 -15.75
C LEU A 140 -14.10 8.41 -16.78
N SER A 141 -13.28 7.43 -17.19
CA SER A 141 -13.73 6.35 -18.09
C SER A 141 -14.76 5.40 -17.44
N GLN A 142 -14.81 5.34 -16.11
CA GLN A 142 -15.69 4.44 -15.34
C GLN A 142 -16.94 5.12 -14.77
N VAL A 143 -16.94 6.46 -14.66
CA VAL A 143 -18.09 7.21 -14.14
C VAL A 143 -19.09 7.48 -15.28
N ARG A 144 -20.39 7.36 -14.97
CA ARG A 144 -21.45 7.66 -15.95
C ARG A 144 -21.57 9.16 -16.12
N GLY A 145 -21.72 9.63 -17.36
CA GLY A 145 -21.87 11.06 -17.63
C GLY A 145 -23.03 11.74 -16.88
N LYS A 146 -24.11 10.99 -16.59
CA LYS A 146 -25.24 11.47 -15.76
C LYS A 146 -24.82 11.75 -14.32
N ASP A 147 -23.96 10.92 -13.75
CA ASP A 147 -23.50 11.06 -12.36
C ASP A 147 -22.51 12.23 -12.25
N LEU A 148 -21.68 12.48 -13.28
CA LEU A 148 -20.78 13.65 -13.34
C LEU A 148 -21.50 14.99 -13.43
N GLN A 149 -22.71 15.04 -13.99
CA GLN A 149 -23.47 16.30 -14.11
C GLN A 149 -24.23 16.65 -12.82
N LEU A 150 -24.41 15.69 -11.93
CA LEU A 150 -25.17 15.86 -10.69
C LEU A 150 -24.33 16.52 -9.57
N PHE A 151 -23.01 16.38 -9.63
CA PHE A 151 -22.05 16.90 -8.65
C PHE A 151 -21.19 18.01 -9.27
#